data_AF-A0A2K2CHP7-F1
#
_entry.id   AF-A0A2K2CHP7-F1
#
_cell.length_a   1.000
_cell.length_b   1.000
_cell.length_c   1.000
_cell.angle_alpha   90.00
_cell.angle_beta   90.00
_cell.angle_gamma   90.00
#
_symmetry.space_group_name_H-M   'P 1'
#
loop_
_entity.id
_entity.type
_entity.pdbx_description
1 polymer ?
#
loop_
_entity_poly.entity_id
_entity_poly.type
_entity_poly.pdbx_seq_one_letter_code
_entity_poly.pdbx_strand_id
1 'polypeptide(L)'
;MDVDQRVQCMKENSKETYEEAKEFDMYCFLEQNFNNEELKKEFNDIDNLAEKRLDELLDLFLEDFKANLIEAHGWPTGGSSAYKVVKAALNAYTRILAKKFPTMRINSLTPGYVKTDMSMHMGVLTPEEGASNVVMVSLLPDDGPTGAYFDRDGEASFV
;
A
#
# COMPACT_ATOMS: atom_id res chain seq x y z
N MET A 1 24.38 2.62 1.00
CA MET A 1 23.81 2.94 -0.32
C MET A 1 23.69 4.44 -0.45
N ASP A 2 24.46 5.00 -1.38
CA ASP A 2 24.42 6.41 -1.73
C ASP A 2 23.13 6.77 -2.52
N VAL A 3 22.79 8.06 -2.60
CA VAL A 3 21.58 8.56 -3.29
C VAL A 3 21.52 8.07 -4.73
N ASP A 4 22.64 8.03 -5.45
CA ASP A 4 22.67 7.58 -6.85
C ASP A 4 22.33 6.10 -6.99
N GLN A 5 22.76 5.28 -6.02
CA GLN A 5 22.41 3.85 -5.98
C GLN A 5 20.93 3.64 -5.67
N ARG A 6 20.33 4.49 -4.82
CA ARG A 6 18.88 4.47 -4.55
C ARG A 6 18.08 4.83 -5.81
N VAL A 7 18.51 5.88 -6.52
CA VAL A 7 17.87 6.32 -7.77
C VAL A 7 17.97 5.25 -8.85
N GLN A 8 19.11 4.56 -8.96
CA GLN A 8 19.29 3.49 -9.94
C GLN A 8 18.43 2.26 -9.61
N CYS A 9 18.41 1.83 -8.34
CA CYS A 9 17.54 0.75 -7.88
C CYS A 9 16.05 1.06 -8.14
N MET A 10 15.60 2.30 -7.88
CA MET A 10 14.24 2.72 -8.19
C MET A 10 13.94 2.68 -9.70
N LYS A 11 14.90 3.06 -10.56
CA LYS A 11 14.74 2.99 -12.03
C LYS A 11 14.61 1.56 -12.54
N GLU A 12 15.40 0.65 -12.01
CA GLU A 12 15.39 -0.77 -12.40
C GLU A 12 14.08 -1.44 -11.97
N ASN A 13 13.64 -1.23 -10.73
CA ASN A 13 12.36 -1.71 -10.23
C ASN A 13 11.17 -1.10 -11.00
N SER A 14 11.29 0.16 -11.44
CA SER A 14 10.24 0.78 -12.25
C SER A 14 10.02 0.05 -13.57
N LYS A 15 11.11 -0.41 -14.23
CA LYS A 15 11.04 -1.17 -15.49
C LYS A 15 10.35 -2.51 -15.33
N GLU A 16 10.64 -3.24 -14.28
CA GLU A 16 9.97 -4.51 -13.99
C GLU A 16 8.48 -4.29 -13.63
N THR A 17 8.17 -3.20 -12.91
CA THR A 17 6.78 -2.81 -12.62
C THR A 17 6.00 -2.55 -13.89
N TYR A 18 6.64 -1.97 -14.92
CA TYR A 18 5.99 -1.61 -16.19
C TYR A 18 5.60 -2.80 -17.06
N GLU A 19 6.35 -3.91 -17.05
CA GLU A 19 5.98 -5.09 -17.83
C GLU A 19 4.92 -5.93 -17.13
N GLU A 20 4.95 -6.01 -15.80
CA GLU A 20 3.93 -6.72 -15.01
C GLU A 20 2.56 -6.01 -15.03
N ALA A 21 2.54 -4.67 -15.06
CA ALA A 21 1.31 -3.88 -15.10
C ALA A 21 0.52 -4.01 -16.41
N LYS A 22 1.10 -4.56 -17.48
CA LYS A 22 0.41 -4.77 -18.77
C LYS A 22 -0.46 -6.02 -18.80
N GLU A 23 -0.18 -7.02 -17.97
CA GLU A 23 -0.82 -8.34 -18.06
C GLU A 23 -1.94 -8.57 -17.03
N PHE A 24 -2.05 -7.72 -16.00
CA PHE A 24 -2.93 -7.99 -14.87
C PHE A 24 -4.06 -6.97 -14.71
N ASP A 25 -5.26 -7.48 -14.47
CA ASP A 25 -6.45 -6.71 -14.08
C ASP A 25 -6.17 -6.01 -12.74
N MET A 26 -5.62 -4.81 -12.82
CA MET A 26 -4.86 -4.10 -11.78
C MET A 26 -5.72 -3.60 -10.60
N TYR A 27 -7.00 -3.94 -10.58
CA TYR A 27 -8.00 -3.32 -9.70
C TYR A 27 -8.09 -3.92 -8.29
N CYS A 28 -7.63 -5.16 -8.08
CA CYS A 28 -7.56 -5.79 -6.75
C CYS A 28 -6.15 -6.25 -6.32
N PHE A 29 -5.15 -6.18 -7.22
CA PHE A 29 -3.88 -6.90 -7.06
C PHE A 29 -2.82 -6.19 -6.21
N LEU A 30 -3.04 -4.94 -5.82
CA LEU A 30 -2.00 -4.14 -5.15
C LEU A 30 -1.99 -4.27 -3.64
N GLU A 31 -3.05 -4.78 -3.01
CA GLU A 31 -3.14 -4.68 -1.55
C GLU A 31 -2.59 -5.89 -0.79
N GLN A 32 -2.56 -7.12 -1.31
CA GLN A 32 -2.15 -8.26 -0.49
C GLN A 32 -1.53 -9.47 -1.21
N ASN A 33 -0.36 -9.27 -1.81
CA ASN A 33 0.48 -10.38 -2.27
C ASN A 33 1.61 -10.69 -1.29
N PHE A 34 1.33 -10.72 0.02
CA PHE A 34 2.27 -11.37 0.95
C PHE A 34 2.21 -12.86 0.69
N ASN A 35 3.30 -13.44 0.19
CA ASN A 35 3.41 -14.88 -0.04
C ASN A 35 3.65 -15.63 1.28
N ASN A 36 3.96 -14.91 2.35
CA ASN A 36 4.11 -15.40 3.71
C ASN A 36 2.89 -15.04 4.57
N GLU A 37 2.16 -16.07 5.02
CA GLU A 37 0.96 -15.93 5.85
C GLU A 37 1.24 -15.35 7.25
N GLU A 38 2.44 -15.53 7.80
CA GLU A 38 2.81 -14.93 9.09
C GLU A 38 3.01 -13.44 8.95
N LEU A 39 3.75 -12.98 7.94
CA LEU A 39 3.88 -11.55 7.63
C LEU A 39 2.50 -10.93 7.37
N LYS A 40 1.66 -11.61 6.57
CA LYS A 40 0.30 -11.17 6.31
C LYS A 40 -0.52 -10.99 7.59
N LYS A 41 -0.40 -11.92 8.55
CA LYS A 41 -1.07 -11.83 9.85
C LYS A 41 -0.55 -10.67 10.67
N GLU A 42 0.76 -10.45 10.70
CA GLU A 42 1.34 -9.33 11.45
C GLU A 42 0.82 -7.97 10.98
N PHE A 43 0.79 -7.72 9.67
CA PHE A 43 0.22 -6.48 9.12
C PHE A 43 -1.29 -6.32 9.38
N ASN A 44 -1.99 -7.43 9.66
CA ASN A 44 -3.42 -7.45 9.95
C ASN A 44 -3.77 -7.52 11.44
N ASP A 45 -2.79 -7.65 12.35
CA ASP A 45 -3.03 -7.77 13.80
C ASP A 45 -3.28 -6.41 14.46
N ILE A 46 -4.41 -5.78 14.16
CA ILE A 46 -4.75 -4.41 14.63
C ILE A 46 -4.69 -4.26 16.14
N ASP A 47 -5.09 -5.31 16.86
CA ASP A 47 -5.28 -5.22 18.29
C ASP A 47 -3.94 -5.10 19.01
N ASN A 48 -2.89 -5.72 18.44
CA ASN A 48 -1.57 -5.81 19.05
C ASN A 48 -0.48 -5.07 18.27
N LEU A 49 -0.71 -4.69 17.00
CA LEU A 49 0.28 -4.01 16.18
C LEU A 49 0.51 -2.58 16.70
N ALA A 50 1.76 -2.30 17.05
CA ALA A 50 2.23 -0.99 17.50
C ALA A 50 3.11 -0.33 16.44
N GLU A 51 3.22 1.01 16.48
CA GLU A 51 4.08 1.80 15.56
C GLU A 51 5.49 1.22 15.48
N LYS A 52 6.08 0.89 16.63
CA LYS A 52 7.42 0.27 16.72
C LYS A 52 7.51 -1.07 15.97
N ARG A 53 6.50 -1.94 16.08
CA ARG A 53 6.53 -3.24 15.39
C ARG A 53 6.43 -3.07 13.88
N LEU A 54 5.65 -2.07 13.44
CA LEU A 54 5.55 -1.73 12.03
C LEU A 54 6.89 -1.22 11.47
N ASP A 55 7.62 -0.39 12.23
CA ASP A 55 8.98 0.04 11.86
C ASP A 55 9.95 -1.15 11.75
N GLU A 56 9.92 -2.07 12.72
CA GLU A 56 10.74 -3.30 12.70
C GLU A 56 10.45 -4.18 11.46
N LEU A 57 9.18 -4.27 11.04
CA LEU A 57 8.80 -5.00 9.83
C LEU A 57 9.31 -4.33 8.55
N LEU A 58 9.29 -3.00 8.50
CA LEU A 58 9.84 -2.24 7.37
C LEU A 58 11.37 -2.35 7.30
N ASP A 59 12.05 -2.33 8.45
CA ASP A 59 13.49 -2.56 8.53
C ASP A 59 13.84 -3.98 8.07
N LEU A 60 13.10 -4.99 8.50
CA LEU A 60 13.27 -6.38 8.04
C LEU A 60 13.10 -6.49 6.52
N PHE A 61 12.07 -5.86 5.95
CA PHE A 61 11.89 -5.81 4.49
C PHE A 61 13.10 -5.17 3.81
N LEU A 62 13.62 -4.05 4.32
CA LEU A 62 14.78 -3.38 3.73
C LEU A 62 16.06 -4.20 3.83
N GLU A 63 16.23 -4.99 4.89
CA GLU A 63 17.34 -5.93 5.04
C GLU A 63 17.24 -7.06 4.02
N ASP A 64 16.06 -7.69 3.92
CA ASP A 64 15.80 -8.77 2.97
C ASP A 64 15.88 -8.30 1.52
N PHE A 65 15.44 -7.07 1.24
CA PHE A 65 15.56 -6.45 -0.07
C PHE A 65 17.03 -6.31 -0.49
N LYS A 66 17.89 -5.82 0.42
CA LYS A 66 19.34 -5.68 0.16
C LYS A 66 20.05 -7.03 0.03
N ALA A 67 19.57 -8.03 0.75
CA ALA A 67 20.12 -9.39 0.74
C ALA A 67 19.60 -10.26 -0.41
N ASN A 68 18.69 -9.72 -1.25
CA ASN A 68 18.01 -10.47 -2.31
C ASN A 68 17.22 -11.69 -1.78
N LEU A 69 16.51 -11.50 -0.67
CA LEU A 69 15.72 -12.52 0.04
C LEU A 69 14.21 -12.30 -0.02
N ILE A 70 13.74 -11.35 -0.84
CA ILE A 70 12.31 -10.99 -0.97
C ILE A 70 11.43 -12.21 -1.22
N GLU A 71 11.72 -12.98 -2.27
CA GLU A 71 10.94 -14.18 -2.60
C GLU A 71 11.12 -15.28 -1.52
N ALA A 72 12.35 -15.49 -1.06
CA ALA A 72 12.68 -16.53 -0.08
C ALA A 72 11.96 -16.36 1.25
N HIS A 73 11.76 -15.11 1.71
CA HIS A 73 11.06 -14.80 2.95
C HIS A 73 9.56 -14.51 2.73
N GLY A 74 9.09 -14.64 1.48
CA GLY A 74 7.69 -14.50 1.10
C GLY A 74 7.15 -13.07 1.18
N TRP A 75 8.02 -12.08 0.99
CA TRP A 75 7.60 -10.72 0.72
C TRP A 75 6.87 -10.65 -0.63
N PRO A 76 6.04 -9.61 -0.87
CA PRO A 76 5.48 -9.37 -2.19
C PRO A 76 6.57 -9.29 -3.25
N THR A 77 6.43 -10.09 -4.30
CA THR A 77 7.39 -10.16 -5.41
C THR A 77 6.94 -9.31 -6.60
N GLY A 78 7.80 -9.23 -7.61
CA GLY A 78 7.63 -8.44 -8.82
C GLY A 78 8.17 -7.02 -8.69
N GLY A 79 8.19 -6.27 -9.80
CA GLY A 79 8.84 -4.96 -9.88
C GLY A 79 8.30 -3.92 -8.91
N SER A 80 7.11 -4.14 -8.36
CA SER A 80 6.43 -3.27 -7.39
C SER A 80 6.50 -3.74 -5.93
N SER A 81 7.42 -4.66 -5.58
CA SER A 81 7.58 -5.22 -4.22
C SER A 81 7.56 -4.15 -3.12
N ALA A 82 8.45 -3.17 -3.20
CA ALA A 82 8.54 -2.10 -2.21
C ALA A 82 7.26 -1.26 -2.14
N TYR A 83 6.61 -1.00 -3.27
CA TYR A 83 5.34 -0.26 -3.31
C TYR A 83 4.23 -1.01 -2.56
N LYS A 84 4.10 -2.32 -2.79
CA LYS A 84 3.12 -3.18 -2.11
C LYS A 84 3.34 -3.17 -0.59
N VAL A 85 4.59 -3.33 -0.15
CA VAL A 85 4.93 -3.35 1.28
C VAL A 85 4.62 -2.01 1.95
N VAL A 86 5.01 -0.88 1.35
CA VAL A 86 4.75 0.43 1.98
C VAL A 86 3.26 0.80 2.00
N LYS A 87 2.46 0.32 1.04
CA LYS A 87 1.00 0.51 1.05
C LYS A 87 0.31 -0.36 2.10
N ALA A 88 0.74 -1.60 2.28
CA ALA A 88 0.29 -2.43 3.39
C ALA A 88 0.66 -1.81 4.75
N ALA A 89 1.88 -1.26 4.87
CA ALA A 89 2.31 -0.56 6.08
C ALA A 89 1.48 0.69 6.36
N LEU A 90 1.21 1.50 5.33
CA LEU A 90 0.34 2.67 5.45
C LEU A 90 -1.05 2.28 5.94
N ASN A 91 -1.64 1.21 5.39
CA ASN A 91 -2.94 0.69 5.80
C ASN A 91 -2.94 0.24 7.27
N ALA A 92 -1.91 -0.48 7.71
CA ALA A 92 -1.75 -0.84 9.11
C ALA A 92 -1.60 0.39 10.02
N TYR A 93 -0.80 1.37 9.61
CA TYR A 93 -0.59 2.61 10.36
C TYR A 93 -1.84 3.46 10.48
N THR A 94 -2.67 3.56 9.44
CA THR A 94 -3.99 4.21 9.49
C THR A 94 -4.83 3.65 10.64
N ARG A 95 -4.83 2.33 10.83
CA ARG A 95 -5.62 1.65 11.86
C ARG A 95 -5.07 1.91 13.26
N ILE A 96 -3.73 1.94 13.40
CA ILE A 96 -3.06 2.36 14.65
C ILE A 96 -3.46 3.79 15.02
N LEU A 97 -3.42 4.71 14.05
CA LEU A 97 -3.80 6.10 14.27
C LEU A 97 -5.28 6.26 14.63
N ALA A 98 -6.18 5.54 13.94
CA ALA A 98 -7.60 5.56 14.25
C ALA A 98 -7.89 5.13 15.70
N LYS A 99 -7.18 4.11 16.21
CA LYS A 99 -7.28 3.67 17.62
C LYS A 99 -6.72 4.72 18.60
N LYS A 100 -5.63 5.39 18.22
CA LYS A 100 -4.98 6.44 19.03
C LYS A 100 -5.81 7.71 19.11
N PHE A 101 -6.58 8.02 18.08
CA PHE A 101 -7.37 9.25 17.95
C PHE A 101 -8.85 8.95 17.62
N PRO A 102 -9.63 8.42 18.57
CA PRO A 102 -10.99 7.91 18.30
C PRO A 102 -12.00 8.99 17.90
N THR A 103 -11.69 10.27 18.11
CA THR A 103 -12.52 11.39 17.67
C THR A 103 -12.27 11.77 16.21
N MET A 104 -11.10 11.44 15.65
CA MET A 104 -10.77 11.71 14.26
C MET A 104 -11.27 10.61 13.33
N ARG A 105 -11.68 10.96 12.11
CA ARG A 105 -11.95 10.01 11.02
C ARG A 105 -10.65 9.78 10.24
N ILE A 106 -9.94 8.70 10.57
CA ILE A 106 -8.64 8.37 9.95
C ILE A 106 -8.83 7.10 9.14
N ASN A 107 -8.87 7.22 7.81
CA ASN A 107 -9.17 6.12 6.90
C ASN A 107 -8.13 6.04 5.78
N SER A 108 -8.00 4.87 5.19
CA SER A 108 -7.21 4.61 3.98
C SER A 108 -8.15 4.47 2.78
N LEU A 109 -7.64 4.67 1.57
CA LEU A 109 -8.41 4.47 0.35
C LEU A 109 -7.51 4.20 -0.85
N THR A 110 -8.08 3.65 -1.92
CA THR A 110 -7.46 3.65 -3.25
C THR A 110 -8.15 4.64 -4.20
N PRO A 111 -7.40 5.49 -4.91
CA PRO A 111 -7.97 6.31 -5.99
C PRO A 111 -8.23 5.50 -7.27
N GLY A 112 -7.91 4.20 -7.29
CA GLY A 112 -7.90 3.37 -8.49
C GLY A 112 -6.70 3.66 -9.40
N TYR A 113 -6.77 3.19 -10.65
CA TYR A 113 -5.68 3.34 -11.61
C TYR A 113 -5.82 4.63 -12.43
N VAL A 114 -5.24 5.71 -11.91
CA VAL A 114 -5.42 7.09 -12.40
C VAL A 114 -4.33 7.51 -13.40
N LYS A 115 -4.70 8.22 -14.46
CA LYS A 115 -3.80 8.81 -15.48
C LYS A 115 -2.99 9.96 -14.89
N THR A 116 -1.81 9.65 -14.37
CA THR A 116 -0.88 10.61 -13.75
C THR A 116 0.55 10.29 -14.19
N ASP A 117 1.50 11.17 -13.90
CA ASP A 117 2.92 10.91 -14.15
C ASP A 117 3.39 9.61 -13.45
N MET A 118 2.85 9.31 -12.26
CA MET A 118 3.15 8.09 -11.50
C MET A 118 2.75 6.81 -12.26
N SER A 119 1.67 6.86 -13.04
CA SER A 119 1.24 5.76 -13.90
C SER A 119 1.71 5.92 -15.35
N MET A 120 2.62 6.85 -15.64
CA MET A 120 3.00 7.22 -17.00
C MET A 120 1.80 7.55 -17.92
N HIS A 121 0.74 8.12 -17.35
CA HIS A 121 -0.55 8.36 -17.99
C HIS A 121 -1.24 7.10 -18.55
N MET A 122 -0.85 5.90 -18.12
CA MET A 122 -1.42 4.62 -18.55
C MET A 122 -2.67 4.23 -17.74
N GLY A 123 -3.03 5.01 -16.73
CA GLY A 123 -4.28 4.87 -15.98
C GLY A 123 -5.51 4.71 -16.87
N VAL A 124 -6.58 4.07 -16.37
CA VAL A 124 -7.88 4.08 -17.08
C VAL A 124 -8.81 5.17 -16.57
N LEU A 125 -8.56 5.69 -15.36
CA LEU A 125 -9.33 6.79 -14.74
C LEU A 125 -8.68 8.14 -15.02
N THR A 126 -9.47 9.20 -15.16
CA THR A 126 -8.97 10.58 -15.13
C THR A 126 -8.60 11.00 -13.70
N PRO A 127 -7.77 12.04 -13.52
CA PRO A 127 -7.51 12.62 -12.19
C PRO A 127 -8.79 12.95 -11.41
N GLU A 128 -9.81 13.47 -12.08
CA GLU A 128 -11.10 13.82 -11.48
C GLU A 128 -11.85 12.57 -10.99
N GLU A 129 -11.88 11.51 -11.80
CA GLU A 129 -12.51 10.23 -11.42
C GLU A 129 -11.80 9.58 -10.23
N GLY A 130 -10.46 9.61 -10.21
CA GLY A 130 -9.68 9.09 -9.09
C GLY A 130 -9.81 9.93 -7.81
N ALA A 131 -9.97 11.25 -7.94
CA ALA A 131 -10.19 12.15 -6.81
C ALA A 131 -11.57 11.97 -6.16
N SER A 132 -12.56 11.42 -6.87
CA SER A 132 -13.92 11.22 -6.36
C SER A 132 -13.93 10.43 -5.04
N ASN A 133 -13.19 9.32 -4.96
CA ASN A 133 -13.11 8.51 -3.74
C ASN A 133 -12.43 9.29 -2.60
N VAL A 134 -11.36 10.03 -2.90
CA VAL A 134 -10.65 10.87 -1.92
C VAL A 134 -11.60 11.90 -1.30
N VAL A 135 -12.37 12.58 -2.13
CA VAL A 135 -13.33 13.60 -1.69
C VAL A 135 -14.45 12.97 -0.87
N MET A 136 -14.99 11.82 -1.30
CA MET A 136 -16.03 11.10 -0.56
C MET A 136 -15.57 10.72 0.85
N VAL A 137 -14.38 10.12 0.98
CA VAL A 137 -13.84 9.70 2.29
C VAL A 137 -13.48 10.91 3.17
N SER A 138 -13.01 12.00 2.56
CA SER A 138 -12.69 13.24 3.29
C SER A 138 -13.92 13.96 3.83
N LEU A 139 -15.10 13.73 3.24
CA LEU A 139 -16.38 14.35 3.61
C LEU A 139 -17.27 13.42 4.45
N LEU A 140 -16.72 12.32 4.97
CA LEU A 140 -17.46 11.47 5.90
C LEU A 140 -17.96 12.29 7.10
N PRO A 141 -19.17 11.98 7.61
CA PRO A 141 -19.71 12.69 8.76
C PRO A 141 -18.89 12.40 10.02
N ASP A 142 -19.07 13.22 11.06
CA ASP A 142 -18.34 13.08 12.33
C ASP A 142 -18.58 11.73 13.02
N ASP A 143 -19.75 11.12 12.79
CA ASP A 143 -20.13 9.78 13.25
C ASP A 143 -19.79 8.67 12.24
N GLY A 144 -19.08 9.01 11.16
CA GLY A 144 -18.62 8.09 10.13
C GLY A 144 -17.52 7.13 10.58
N PRO A 145 -17.16 6.16 9.74
CA PRO A 145 -16.14 5.15 10.05
C PRO A 145 -14.75 5.77 10.27
N THR A 146 -13.95 5.10 11.11
CA THR A 146 -12.53 5.40 11.34
C THR A 146 -11.76 4.08 11.41
N GLY A 147 -10.54 4.07 10.90
CA GLY A 147 -9.73 2.87 10.76
C GLY A 147 -10.21 1.93 9.66
N ALA A 148 -10.96 2.45 8.67
CA ALA A 148 -11.49 1.70 7.54
C ALA A 148 -10.67 1.93 6.25
N TYR A 149 -10.87 1.05 5.28
CA TYR A 149 -10.32 1.15 3.93
C TYR A 149 -11.46 1.36 2.92
N PHE A 150 -11.23 2.19 1.91
CA PHE A 150 -12.23 2.49 0.88
C PHE A 150 -11.70 2.23 -0.52
N ASP A 151 -12.43 1.44 -1.30
CA ASP A 151 -12.27 1.38 -2.74
C ASP A 151 -13.27 2.31 -3.44
N ARG A 152 -13.44 2.15 -4.75
CA ARG A 152 -14.34 3.01 -5.54
C ARG A 152 -15.82 2.72 -5.30
N ASP A 153 -16.15 1.55 -4.77
CA ASP A 153 -17.52 1.08 -4.53
C ASP A 153 -17.94 1.25 -3.07
N GLY A 154 -17.00 1.56 -2.17
CA GLY A 154 -17.28 1.98 -0.80
C GLY A 154 -16.27 1.45 0.20
N GLU A 155 -16.73 1.22 1.44
CA GLU A 155 -15.90 0.57 2.46
C GLU A 155 -15.57 -0.86 2.01
N ALA A 156 -14.28 -1.19 2.04
CA ALA A 156 -13.75 -2.45 1.59
C ALA A 156 -12.84 -3.06 2.66
N SER A 157 -12.55 -4.34 2.51
CA SER A 157 -11.59 -5.04 3.35
C SER A 157 -10.18 -4.52 3.05
N PHE A 158 -9.35 -4.38 4.08
CA PHE A 158 -7.90 -4.23 3.92
C PHE A 158 -7.24 -5.46 3.27
N VAL A 159 -8.00 -6.57 3.22
CA VAL A 159 -7.68 -7.95 2.84
C VAL A 159 -8.41 -8.41 1.60
#